data_AF-A0A0L6CEB8-F1
#
_entry.id   AF-A0A0L6CEB8-F1
#
_cell.length_a   1.000
_cell.length_b   1.000
_cell.length_c   1.000
_cell.angle_alpha   90.00
_cell.angle_beta   90.00
_cell.angle_gamma   90.00
#
_symmetry.space_group_name_H-M   'P 1'
#
loop_
_entity.id
_entity.type
_entity.pdbx_description
1 polymer ?
#
loop_
_entity_poly.entity_id
_entity_poly.type
_entity_poly.pdbx_seq_one_letter_code
_entity_poly.pdbx_strand_id
1 'polypeptide(L)'
;MTRLVGAQAVTLTVDSGQYERDTYGRLLAYVRTSAGTNVNVRVVEQGHATARTSRPPLAQHDELEQAERSARVAHHGLWAYCDHKH
;
A
#
# COMPACT_ATOMS: atom_id res chain seq x y z
N MET A 1 -6.70 14.79 6.62
CA MET A 1 -6.70 14.04 5.35
C MET A 1 -7.65 12.86 5.49
N THR A 2 -8.90 13.06 5.11
CA THR A 2 -10.02 12.12 5.30
C THR A 2 -10.74 12.13 3.95
N ARG A 3 -10.93 11.06 3.17
CA ARG A 3 -11.12 9.66 3.52
C ARG A 3 -11.04 8.82 2.20
N LEU A 4 -10.01 8.01 1.99
CA LEU A 4 -10.02 7.00 0.90
C LEU A 4 -11.05 5.90 1.16
N VAL A 5 -11.32 5.64 2.45
CA VAL A 5 -12.11 4.48 2.92
C VAL A 5 -13.49 4.90 3.46
N GLY A 6 -13.80 6.19 3.52
CA GLY A 6 -15.17 6.68 3.68
C GLY A 6 -15.97 6.16 4.90
N ALA A 7 -17.25 6.53 4.95
CA ALA A 7 -18.29 5.73 5.61
C ALA A 7 -18.79 4.66 4.64
N GLN A 8 -17.87 4.08 3.86
CA GLN A 8 -18.16 3.23 2.73
C GLN A 8 -17.80 1.80 3.08
N ALA A 9 -18.62 0.86 2.63
CA ALA A 9 -18.29 -0.56 2.74
C ALA A 9 -17.01 -0.86 1.95
N VAL A 10 -16.13 -1.65 2.57
CA VAL A 10 -14.90 -2.12 1.95
C VAL A 10 -14.78 -3.63 2.07
N THR A 11 -14.08 -4.22 1.11
CA THR A 11 -13.73 -5.63 1.12
C THR A 11 -12.30 -5.78 1.61
N LEU A 12 -12.10 -6.70 2.55
CA LEU A 12 -10.77 -7.13 3.00
C LEU A 12 -10.44 -8.47 2.34
N THR A 13 -9.25 -8.58 1.77
CA THR A 13 -8.74 -9.83 1.19
C THR A 13 -7.40 -10.15 1.81
N VAL A 14 -7.30 -11.34 2.42
CA VAL A 14 -6.04 -11.86 2.96
C VAL A 14 -5.23 -12.53 1.86
N ASP A 15 -3.92 -12.58 2.06
CA ASP A 15 -2.99 -13.24 1.16
C ASP A 15 -2.74 -14.67 1.64
N SER A 16 -3.20 -15.68 0.90
CA SER A 16 -3.03 -17.09 1.28
C SER A 16 -1.57 -17.57 1.27
N GLY A 17 -0.67 -16.82 0.62
CA GLY A 17 0.77 -17.07 0.67
C GLY A 17 1.45 -16.49 1.92
N GLN A 18 0.71 -15.79 2.79
CA GLN A 18 1.23 -15.12 3.99
C GLN A 18 0.47 -15.53 5.24
N TYR A 19 1.04 -15.20 6.40
CA TYR A 19 0.29 -15.23 7.65
C TYR A 19 -0.80 -14.16 7.62
N GLU A 20 -2.02 -14.53 8.01
CA GLU A 20 -3.15 -13.59 8.10
C GLU A 20 -2.95 -12.53 9.19
N ARG A 21 -2.18 -12.84 10.23
CA ARG A 21 -1.87 -11.92 11.32
C ARG A 21 -0.38 -11.83 11.56
N ASP A 22 0.07 -10.64 11.96
CA ASP A 22 1.44 -10.45 12.42
C ASP A 22 1.65 -10.90 13.88
N THR A 23 2.88 -10.77 14.37
CA THR A 23 3.28 -11.14 15.73
C THR A 23 2.57 -10.33 16.82
N TYR A 24 1.99 -9.18 16.47
CA TYR A 24 1.18 -8.35 17.38
C TYR A 24 -0.31 -8.65 17.27
N GLY A 25 -0.70 -9.65 16.46
CA GLY A 25 -2.08 -10.06 16.26
C GLY A 25 -2.88 -9.16 15.32
N ARG A 26 -2.24 -8.24 14.59
CA ARG A 26 -2.94 -7.36 13.62
C ARG A 26 -3.26 -8.12 12.35
N LEU A 27 -4.46 -7.94 11.81
CA LEU A 27 -4.87 -8.54 10.53
C LEU A 27 -4.10 -7.88 9.37
N LEU A 28 -3.49 -8.72 8.52
CA LEU A 28 -2.82 -8.33 7.29
C LEU A 28 -3.76 -8.60 6.12
N ALA A 29 -4.27 -7.52 5.50
CA ALA A 29 -5.20 -7.63 4.39
C ALA A 29 -5.03 -6.48 3.39
N TYR A 30 -5.43 -6.73 2.16
CA TYR A 30 -5.62 -5.73 1.13
C TYR A 30 -7.04 -5.16 1.23
N VAL A 31 -7.16 -3.85 1.10
CA VAL A 31 -8.45 -3.15 1.21
C VAL A 31 -8.90 -2.71 -0.17
N ARG A 32 -10.12 -3.09 -0.56
CA ARG A 32 -10.78 -2.58 -1.78
C ARG A 32 -12.04 -1.82 -1.43
N THR A 33 -12.21 -0.64 -2.02
CA THR A 33 -13.47 0.11 -1.93
C THR A 33 -14.56 -0.58 -2.76
N SER A 34 -15.83 -0.26 -2.50
CA SER A 34 -16.92 -0.79 -3.35
C SER A 34 -16.86 -0.33 -4.81
N ALA A 35 -16.09 0.72 -5.11
CA ALA A 35 -15.79 1.15 -6.48
C ALA A 35 -14.64 0.34 -7.12
N GLY A 36 -14.09 -0.65 -6.42
CA GLY A 36 -12.99 -1.50 -6.89
C GLY A 36 -11.60 -0.92 -6.67
N THR A 37 -11.46 0.26 -6.06
CA THR A 37 -10.16 0.87 -5.82
C THR A 37 -9.35 0.07 -4.81
N ASN A 38 -8.15 -0.35 -5.20
CA ASN A 38 -7.16 -0.91 -4.28
C ASN A 38 -6.51 0.21 -3.44
N VAL A 39 -6.89 0.29 -2.18
CA VAL A 39 -6.46 1.38 -1.28
C VAL A 39 -4.97 1.27 -0.99
N ASN A 40 -4.44 0.06 -0.81
CA ASN A 40 -3.03 -0.15 -0.48
C ASN A 40 -2.13 0.45 -1.58
N VAL A 41 -2.45 0.16 -2.84
CA VAL A 41 -1.73 0.68 -4.01
C VAL A 41 -1.89 2.20 -4.11
N ARG A 42 -3.10 2.74 -3.91
CA ARG A 42 -3.36 4.18 -3.95
C ARG A 42 -2.51 4.96 -2.95
N VAL A 43 -2.41 4.45 -1.72
CA VAL A 43 -1.65 5.09 -0.64
C VAL A 43 -0.15 5.07 -0.95
N VAL A 44 0.37 3.97 -1.51
CA VAL A 44 1.77 3.88 -1.95
C VAL A 44 2.04 4.82 -3.13
N GLU A 45 1.16 4.87 -4.12
CA GLU A 45 1.26 5.75 -5.30
C GLU A 45 1.27 7.24 -4.91
N GLN A 46 0.53 7.62 -3.87
CA GLN A 46 0.54 8.97 -3.30
C GLN A 46 1.77 9.26 -2.42
N GLY A 47 2.69 8.30 -2.29
CA GLY A 47 3.90 8.43 -1.48
C GLY A 47 3.61 8.46 0.02
N HIS A 48 2.49 7.91 0.48
CA HIS A 48 2.13 7.87 1.91
C HIS A 48 2.55 6.56 2.59
N ALA A 49 3.02 5.58 1.83
CA ALA A 49 3.54 4.31 2.31
C ALA A 49 4.60 3.77 1.33
N THR A 50 5.38 2.78 1.78
CA THR A 50 6.34 2.04 0.97
C THR A 50 5.82 0.63 0.68
N ALA A 51 6.25 0.02 -0.42
CA ALA A 51 5.99 -1.38 -0.71
C ALA A 51 6.77 -2.26 0.27
N ARG A 52 6.07 -3.19 0.92
CA ARG A 52 6.70 -4.13 1.85
C ARG A 52 7.30 -5.30 1.06
N THR A 53 8.57 -5.59 1.31
CA THR A 53 9.20 -6.84 0.89
C THR A 53 8.88 -7.97 1.88
N SER A 54 8.52 -9.15 1.37
CA SER A 54 8.26 -10.36 2.18
C SER A 54 8.84 -11.59 1.49
N ARG A 55 9.07 -12.67 2.25
CA ARG A 55 9.42 -13.99 1.72
C ARG A 55 8.50 -15.06 2.35
N PRO A 56 7.64 -15.74 1.57
CA PRO A 56 7.46 -15.60 0.12
C PRO A 56 6.94 -14.19 -0.28
N PRO A 57 7.04 -13.79 -1.56
CA PRO A 57 6.53 -12.50 -2.01
C PRO A 57 5.03 -12.34 -1.74
N LEU A 58 4.60 -11.09 -1.60
CA LEU A 58 3.18 -10.73 -1.50
C LEU A 58 2.48 -10.98 -2.84
N ALA A 59 1.21 -11.38 -2.82
CA ALA A 59 0.40 -11.58 -4.02
C ALA A 59 0.29 -10.30 -4.88
N GLN A 60 0.36 -9.12 -4.26
CA GLN A 60 0.31 -7.83 -4.96
C GLN A 60 1.67 -7.11 -5.00
N HIS A 61 2.76 -7.85 -4.89
CA HIS A 61 4.12 -7.28 -4.82
C HIS A 61 4.43 -6.35 -5.99
N ASP A 62 4.26 -6.81 -7.22
CA ASP A 62 4.61 -6.05 -8.43
C ASP A 62 3.83 -4.74 -8.56
N GLU A 63 2.53 -4.77 -8.21
CA GLU A 63 1.64 -3.61 -8.26
C GLU A 63 2.06 -2.54 -7.22
N LEU A 64 2.41 -3.00 -6.01
CA LEU A 64 2.89 -2.12 -4.94
C LEU A 64 4.26 -1.53 -5.27
N GLU A 65 5.19 -2.32 -5.81
CA GLU A 65 6.48 -1.80 -6.22
C GLU A 65 6.36 -0.77 -7.35
N GLN A 66 5.49 -1.02 -8.33
CA GLN A 66 5.26 -0.06 -9.40
C GLN A 66 4.67 1.24 -8.88
N ALA A 67 3.72 1.17 -7.94
CA ALA A 67 3.16 2.35 -7.29
C ALA A 67 4.23 3.15 -6.54
N GLU A 68 5.14 2.48 -5.83
CA GLU A 68 6.22 3.15 -5.11
C GLU A 68 7.20 3.82 -6.08
N ARG A 69 7.56 3.13 -7.18
CA ARG A 69 8.40 3.71 -8.24
C ARG A 69 7.76 4.98 -8.81
N SER A 70 6.46 4.95 -9.10
CA SER A 70 5.73 6.13 -9.59
C SER A 70 5.76 7.27 -8.56
N ALA A 71 5.54 6.97 -7.28
CA ALA A 71 5.58 7.97 -6.21
C ALA A 71 6.96 8.63 -6.06
N ARG A 72 8.04 7.84 -6.21
CA ARG A 72 9.42 8.32 -6.19
C ARG A 72 9.73 9.27 -7.34
N VAL A 73 9.38 8.87 -8.57
CA VAL A 73 9.58 9.69 -9.77
C VAL A 73 8.78 10.99 -9.70
N ALA A 74 7.57 10.94 -9.14
CA ALA A 74 6.71 12.10 -8.97
C ALA A 74 7.00 12.95 -7.71
N HIS A 75 8.02 12.58 -6.92
CA HIS A 75 8.37 13.25 -5.66
C HIS A 75 7.18 13.43 -4.71
N HIS A 76 6.30 12.43 -4.64
CA HIS A 76 5.11 12.47 -3.81
C HIS A 76 5.40 12.10 -2.35
N GLY A 77 4.72 12.77 -1.42
CA GLY A 77 4.70 12.39 -0.01
C GLY A 77 6.10 12.23 0.60
N LEU A 78 6.40 11.02 1.08
CA LEU A 78 7.69 10.64 1.67
C LEU A 78 8.88 10.90 0.75
N TRP A 79 8.66 10.94 -0.58
CA TRP A 79 9.70 11.11 -1.59
C TRP A 79 9.96 12.57 -1.99
N ALA A 80 9.21 13.53 -1.42
CA ALA A 80 9.31 14.95 -1.78
C ALA A 80 10.66 15.58 -1.41
N TYR A 81 11.38 15.01 -0.44
CA TYR A 81 12.63 15.59 0.09
C TYR A 81 13.88 14.75 -0.20
N CYS A 82 13.79 13.74 -1.08
CA CYS A 82 14.95 12.91 -1.43
C CYS A 82 15.96 13.58 -2.38
N ASP A 83 15.88 14.91 -2.58
CA ASP A 83 16.81 15.68 -3.42
C ASP A 83 17.67 16.68 -2.63
N HIS A 84 18.07 16.33 -1.40
CA HIS A 84 19.16 17.07 -0.75
C HIS A 84 20.50 16.59 -1.29
N LYS A 85 20.95 17.17 -2.40
CA LYS A 85 22.39 17.29 -2.68
C LYS A 85 22.97 18.21 -1.60
N HIS A 86 23.87 17.69 -0.78
CA HIS A 86 24.88 18.52 -0.10
C HIS A 86 26.05 18.73 -1.05
#